data_AF-A0A392TEK1-F1
#
_entry.id   AF-A0A392TEK1-F1
#
_cell.length_a   1.000
_cell.length_b   1.000
_cell.length_c   1.000
_cell.angle_alpha   90.00
_cell.angle_beta   90.00
_cell.angle_gamma   90.00
#
_symmetry.space_group_name_H-M   'P 1'
#
loop_
_entity.id
_entity.type
_entity.pdbx_description
1 polymer ?
#
loop_
_entity_poly.entity_id
_entity_poly.type
_entity_poly.pdbx_seq_one_letter_code
_entity_poly.pdbx_strand_id
1 'polypeptide(L)' 'SSEFTYKRSELTAEEAEDYDRLVAFVGSFPANLLEDNEGNPILGDNGQRKTSAKLVDTKRLLGCKTPEEAESFW' A
#
# COMPACT_ATOMS: atom_id res chain seq x y z
N SER A 1 18.05 -8.10 -21.16
CA SER A 1 17.12 -7.81 -20.07
C SER A 1 17.31 -6.36 -19.72
N SER A 2 16.32 -5.48 -19.97
CA SER A 2 16.40 -4.08 -19.50
C SER A 2 16.07 -4.07 -18.01
N GLU A 3 16.95 -3.54 -17.20
CA GLU A 3 16.68 -3.30 -15.78
C GLU A 3 15.55 -2.26 -15.68
N PHE A 4 14.40 -2.65 -15.14
CA PHE A 4 13.22 -1.79 -14.99
C PHE A 4 13.23 -1.03 -13.65
N THR A 5 14.39 -0.93 -13.02
CA THR A 5 14.54 -0.34 -11.70
C THR A 5 15.24 1.00 -11.84
N TYR A 6 14.52 2.08 -11.55
CA TYR A 6 15.05 3.44 -11.60
C TYR A 6 15.30 3.94 -10.19
N LYS A 7 16.43 4.62 -9.97
CA LYS A 7 16.66 5.34 -8.72
C LYS A 7 15.80 6.59 -8.71
N ARG A 8 15.29 6.97 -7.54
CA ARG A 8 14.53 8.21 -7.39
C ARG A 8 15.29 9.46 -7.89
N SER A 9 16.62 9.46 -7.77
CA SER A 9 17.49 10.55 -8.26
C SER A 9 17.54 10.69 -9.78
N GLU A 10 17.06 9.68 -10.51
CA GLU A 10 17.03 9.64 -11.97
C GLU A 10 15.66 10.08 -12.52
N LEU A 11 14.68 10.32 -11.65
CA LEU A 11 13.36 10.83 -12.02
C LEU A 11 13.43 12.33 -12.30
N THR A 12 12.66 12.77 -13.28
CA THR A 12 12.34 14.19 -13.45
C THR A 12 11.53 14.71 -12.26
N ALA A 13 11.42 16.04 -12.13
CA ALA A 13 10.63 16.64 -11.05
C ALA A 13 9.16 16.19 -11.07
N GLU A 14 8.57 16.08 -12.26
CA GLU A 14 7.19 15.64 -12.45
C GLU A 14 7.01 14.16 -12.07
N GLU A 15 7.91 13.28 -12.53
CA GLU A 15 7.86 11.85 -12.18
C GLU A 15 8.09 11.62 -10.67
N ALA A 16 8.94 12.41 -10.03
CA ALA A 16 9.16 12.33 -8.59
C ALA A 16 7.91 12.76 -7.81
N GLU A 17 7.21 13.82 -8.25
CA GLU A 17 5.93 14.23 -7.66
C GLU A 17 4.85 13.16 -7.82
N ASP A 18 4.74 12.56 -9.00
CA ASP A 18 3.77 11.48 -9.24
C ASP A 18 4.08 10.23 -8.42
N TYR A 19 5.37 9.89 -8.27
CA TYR A 19 5.79 8.83 -7.35
C TYR A 19 5.41 9.14 -5.90
N ASP A 20 5.56 10.38 -5.45
CA ASP A 20 5.14 10.79 -4.10
C ASP A 20 3.64 10.67 -3.88
N ARG A 21 2.83 11.05 -4.89
CA ARG A 21 1.38 10.84 -4.86
C ARG A 21 1.04 9.36 -4.74
N LEU A 22 1.75 8.49 -5.47
CA LEU A 22 1.57 7.05 -5.38
C LEU A 22 1.94 6.49 -4.00
N VAL A 23 3.07 6.93 -3.43
CA VAL A 23 3.50 6.54 -2.08
C VAL A 23 2.47 6.98 -1.03
N ALA A 24 1.98 8.21 -1.12
CA ALA A 24 0.95 8.71 -0.21
C ALA A 24 -0.37 7.92 -0.35
N PHE A 25 -0.80 7.62 -1.58
CA PHE A 25 -1.99 6.82 -1.85
C PHE A 25 -1.87 5.42 -1.26
N VAL A 26 -0.78 4.70 -1.52
CA VAL A 26 -0.54 3.37 -0.93
C VAL A 26 -0.43 3.44 0.60
N GLY A 27 0.19 4.50 1.13
CA GLY A 27 0.29 4.73 2.58
C GLY A 27 -1.05 5.04 3.26
N SER A 28 -2.06 5.50 2.51
CA SER A 28 -3.41 5.72 3.02
C SER A 28 -4.22 4.43 3.16
N PHE A 29 -3.75 3.31 2.61
CA PHE A 29 -4.45 2.05 2.76
C PHE A 29 -4.44 1.60 4.23
N PRO A 30 -5.58 1.12 4.75
CA PRO A 30 -5.66 0.67 6.12
C PRO A 30 -4.65 -0.45 6.36
N ALA A 31 -3.80 -0.28 7.37
CA ALA A 31 -2.84 -1.30 7.75
C ALA A 31 -3.60 -2.55 8.22
N ASN A 32 -3.27 -3.71 7.65
CA ASN A 32 -3.81 -4.96 8.16
C ASN A 32 -3.17 -5.23 9.51
N LEU A 33 -4.01 -5.15 10.55
CA LEU A 33 -3.59 -5.42 11.90
C LEU A 33 -3.51 -6.93 12.09
N LEU A 34 -2.34 -7.44 12.47
CA LEU A 34 -2.19 -8.87 12.70
C LEU A 34 -2.87 -9.25 14.02
N GLU A 35 -3.70 -10.28 13.94
CA GLU A 35 -4.43 -10.85 15.06
C GLU A 35 -4.11 -12.36 15.15
N ASP A 36 -4.10 -12.90 16.36
CA ASP A 36 -4.01 -14.35 16.58
C ASP A 36 -5.35 -15.05 16.28
N ASN A 37 -5.42 -16.36 16.48
CA ASN A 37 -6.65 -17.13 16.19
C ASN A 37 -7.81 -16.79 17.15
N GLU A 38 -7.54 -16.12 18.26
CA GLU A 38 -8.52 -15.63 19.23
C GLU A 38 -8.91 -14.16 18.98
N GLY A 39 -8.34 -13.51 17.96
CA GLY A 39 -8.63 -12.11 17.61
C GLY A 39 -7.83 -11.09 18.41
N ASN A 40 -6.81 -11.50 19.17
CA ASN A 40 -5.98 -10.56 19.93
C ASN A 40 -4.89 -9.94 19.04
N PRO A 41 -4.56 -8.66 19.23
CA PRO A 41 -3.51 -7.99 18.45
C PRO A 41 -2.13 -8.60 18.70
N ILE A 42 -1.45 -9.02 17.64
CA ILE A 42 -0.06 -9.47 17.71
C ILE A 42 0.85 -8.25 17.83
N LEU A 43 1.64 -8.20 18.90
CA LEU A 43 2.61 -7.12 19.14
C LEU A 43 4.02 -7.54 18.70
N GLY A 44 4.82 -6.57 18.30
CA GLY A 44 6.25 -6.73 18.03
C GLY A 44 7.08 -6.55 19.30
N ASP A 45 8.38 -6.77 19.18
CA ASP A 45 9.31 -6.75 20.31
C ASP A 45 9.41 -5.36 20.98
N ASN A 46 9.01 -4.32 20.26
CA ASN A 46 8.91 -2.94 20.74
C ASN A 46 7.52 -2.59 21.33
N GLY A 47 6.62 -3.56 21.47
CA GLY A 47 5.25 -3.38 21.95
C GLY A 47 4.30 -2.73 20.93
N GLN A 48 4.76 -2.41 19.72
CA GLN A 48 3.88 -1.88 18.66
C GLN A 48 3.11 -3.02 18.01
N ARG A 49 1.86 -2.74 17.62
CA ARG A 49 1.02 -3.72 16.91
C ARG A 49 1.66 -4.06 15.57
N LYS A 50 1.89 -5.35 15.32
CA LYS A 50 2.42 -5.80 14.05
C LYS A 50 1.33 -5.64 12.99
N THR A 51 1.75 -5.06 11.87
CA THR A 51 0.93 -4.92 10.68
C THR A 51 1.50 -5.78 9.57
N SER A 52 0.66 -6.42 8.79
CA SER A 52 1.08 -7.05 7.53
C SER A 52 0.71 -6.15 6.35
N ALA A 53 1.46 -6.26 5.26
CA ALA A 53 1.03 -5.69 4.00
C ALA A 53 -0.25 -6.44 3.55
N LYS A 54 -1.34 -5.72 3.33
CA LYS A 54 -2.55 -6.29 2.70
C LYS A 54 -2.19 -6.60 1.25
N LEU A 55 -2.26 -7.88 0.87
CA LEU A 55 -2.18 -8.24 -0.54
C LEU A 55 -3.45 -7.70 -1.21
N VAL A 56 -3.27 -6.68 -2.03
CA VAL A 56 -4.36 -6.05 -2.79
C VAL A 56 -4.47 -6.76 -4.13
N ASP A 57 -5.68 -7.18 -4.49
CA ASP A 57 -5.98 -7.59 -5.86
C ASP A 57 -5.96 -6.34 -6.76
N THR A 58 -4.76 -6.01 -7.24
CA THR A 58 -4.52 -4.82 -8.08
C THR A 58 -5.31 -4.88 -9.39
N LYS A 59 -5.66 -6.07 -9.90
CA LYS A 59 -6.50 -6.18 -11.10
C LYS A 59 -7.93 -5.75 -10.83
N ARG A 60 -8.49 -6.14 -9.68
CA ARG A 60 -9.83 -5.66 -9.28
C ARG A 60 -9.80 -4.17 -8.94
N LEU A 61 -8.78 -3.70 -8.23
CA LEU A 61 -8.65 -2.28 -7.88
C LEU A 61 -8.53 -1.39 -9.13
N LEU A 62 -7.71 -1.78 -10.12
CA LEU A 62 -7.61 -1.08 -11.40
C LEU A 62 -8.87 -1.20 -12.27
N GLY A 63 -9.78 -2.13 -11.93
CA GLY A 63 -11.06 -2.29 -12.59
C GLY A 63 -12.16 -1.38 -12.06
N CYS A 64 -11.95 -0.69 -10.92
CA CYS A 64 -12.89 0.28 -10.37
C CYS A 64 -13.02 1.47 -11.31
N LYS A 65 -14.27 1.86 -11.61
CA LYS A 65 -14.60 2.97 -12.53
C LYS A 65 -14.98 4.24 -11.78
N THR A 66 -15.37 4.13 -10.51
CA THR A 66 -15.74 5.27 -9.69
C THR A 66 -14.99 5.28 -8.35
N PRO A 67 -14.86 6.46 -7.71
CA PRO A 67 -14.27 6.56 -6.37
C PRO A 67 -14.99 5.70 -5.33
N GLU A 68 -16.32 5.59 -5.40
CA GLU A 68 -17.11 4.79 -4.45
C GLU A 68 -16.81 3.29 -4.57
N GLU A 69 -16.57 2.78 -5.78
CA GLU A 69 -16.16 1.39 -6.00
C GLU A 69 -14.77 1.11 -5.41
N ALA A 70 -13.86 2.08 -5.50
CA ALA A 70 -12.53 1.98 -4.91
C ALA A 70 -12.56 2.08 -3.38
N GLU A 71 -13.45 2.88 -2.79
CA GLU A 71 -13.63 2.93 -1.34
C GLU A 71 -14.25 1.64 -0.78
N SER A 72 -15.25 1.08 -1.45
CA SER A 72 -15.90 -0.19 -1.08
C SER A 72 -14.97 -1.41 -1.20
N PHE A 73 -13.85 -1.28 -1.91
CA PHE A 73 -12.86 -2.33 -2.08
C PHE A 73 -12.04 -2.61 -0.80
N TRP A 74 -11.92 -1.63 0.10
CA TRP A 74 -11.08 -1.72 1.30
C TRP A 74 -11.75 -2.46 2.46
#